data_AF-A0A960LP14-F1
#
_entry.id   AF-A0A960LP14-F1
#
_cell.length_a   1.000
_cell.length_b   1.000
_cell.length_c   1.000
_cell.angle_alpha   90.00
_cell.angle_beta   90.00
_cell.angle_gamma   90.00
#
_symmetry.space_group_name_H-M   'P 1'
#
loop_
_entity.id
_entity.type
_entity.pdbx_description
1 polymer ?
#
loop_
_entity_poly.entity_id
_entity_poly.type
_entity_poly.pdbx_seq_one_letter_code
_entity_poly.pdbx_strand_id
1 'polypeptide(L)' 'MKTLSYLATLVGITLAFSHQASAQNPVVGPVIEKGDRIAIVGDSITEQKLYSNFIETYLLACTPQWDVQVFQFGWAPVSN' A
#
# COMPACT_ATOMS: atom_id res chain seq x y z
N MET A 1 37.94 38.72 21.28
CA MET A 1 38.04 37.24 21.13
C MET A 1 36.79 36.46 21.56
N LYS A 2 35.91 36.97 22.45
CA LYS A 2 34.70 36.24 22.88
C LYS A 2 33.52 36.32 21.89
N THR A 3 33.42 37.41 21.13
CA THR A 3 32.36 37.65 20.11
C THR A 3 32.45 36.71 18.90
N LEU A 4 33.67 36.30 18.52
CA LEU A 4 33.90 35.36 17.43
C LEU A 4 33.48 33.91 17.80
N SER A 5 33.61 33.53 19.07
CA SER A 5 33.10 32.25 19.58
C SER A 5 31.58 32.18 19.57
N TYR A 6 30.87 33.25 19.95
CA TYR A 6 29.39 33.26 19.97
C TYR A 6 28.77 33.14 18.57
N LEU A 7 29.41 33.71 17.54
CA LEU A 7 28.99 33.53 16.16
C LEU A 7 29.17 32.09 15.68
N ALA A 8 30.26 31.43 16.08
CA ALA A 8 30.50 30.03 15.76
C ALA A 8 29.49 29.08 16.45
N THR A 9 29.11 29.36 17.71
CA THR A 9 28.06 28.58 18.40
C THR A 9 26.67 28.82 17.83
N LEU A 10 26.33 30.05 17.43
CA LEU A 10 25.03 30.33 16.79
C LEU A 10 24.88 29.66 15.42
N VAL A 11 25.94 29.61 14.62
CA VAL A 11 25.97 28.89 13.33
C VAL A 11 25.88 27.37 13.54
N GLY A 12 26.53 26.83 14.58
CA GLY A 12 26.43 25.40 14.91
C GLY A 12 25.02 24.97 15.32
N ILE A 13 24.27 25.85 16.01
CA ILE A 13 22.90 25.57 16.43
C ILE A 13 21.93 25.61 15.24
N THR A 14 22.09 26.51 14.27
CA THR A 14 21.19 26.57 13.10
C THR A 14 21.38 25.42 12.11
N LEU A 15 22.59 24.84 12.01
CA LEU A 15 22.86 23.63 11.21
C LEU A 15 22.25 22.35 11.81
N ALA A 16 22.04 22.30 13.13
CA ALA A 16 21.43 21.14 13.79
C ALA A 16 19.91 21.06 13.59
N PHE A 17 19.24 22.20 13.35
CA PHE A 17 17.79 22.26 13.13
C PHE A 17 17.35 22.02 11.67
N SER A 18 18.29 21.96 10.71
CA SER A 18 17.95 21.79 9.28
C SER A 18 17.72 20.33 8.88
N HIS A 19 17.99 19.35 9.76
CA HIS A 19 17.72 17.93 9.52
C HIS A 19 16.28 17.56 9.93
N GLN A 20 15.30 18.25 9.36
CA GLN A 20 13.92 17.78 9.45
C GLN A 20 13.75 16.66 8.41
N ALA A 21 13.91 15.42 8.86
CA ALA A 21 13.66 14.25 8.04
C ALA A 21 12.22 14.30 7.54
N SER A 22 12.05 14.58 6.25
CA SER A 22 10.79 14.34 5.56
C SER A 22 10.48 12.86 5.73
N ALA A 23 9.35 12.52 6.34
CA ALA A 23 8.84 11.16 6.28
C ALA A 23 8.57 10.85 4.80
N GLN A 24 9.48 10.14 4.13
CA GLN A 24 9.18 9.53 2.84
C GLN A 24 8.04 8.55 3.10
N ASN A 25 6.82 8.98 2.79
CA ASN A 25 5.70 8.07 2.68
C ASN A 25 6.02 7.24 1.43
N PRO A 26 6.35 5.93 1.56
CA PRO A 26 6.66 5.14 0.39
C PRO A 26 5.46 5.25 -0.54
N VAL A 27 5.69 5.73 -1.76
CA VAL A 27 4.69 5.64 -2.81
C VAL A 27 4.57 4.16 -3.10
N VAL A 28 3.66 3.49 -2.38
CA VAL A 28 3.33 2.11 -2.65
C VAL A 28 2.73 2.13 -4.04
N GLY A 29 3.48 1.58 -5.00
CA GLY A 29 2.99 1.40 -6.35
C GLY A 29 1.73 0.54 -6.37
N PRO A 30 1.12 0.34 -7.54
CA PRO A 30 -0.01 -0.58 -7.68
C PRO A 30 0.35 -1.92 -7.03
N VAL A 31 -0.52 -2.43 -6.16
CA VAL A 31 -0.34 -3.73 -5.48
C VAL A 31 -0.45 -4.90 -6.47
N ILE A 32 -0.96 -4.65 -7.67
CA ILE A 32 -1.23 -5.63 -8.72
C ILE A 32 -0.33 -5.35 -9.90
N GLU A 33 0.37 -6.39 -10.36
CA GLU A 33 1.22 -6.39 -11.54
C GLU A 33 0.59 -7.18 -12.69
N LYS A 34 1.20 -7.07 -13.88
CA LYS A 34 0.71 -7.76 -15.07
C LYS A 34 0.93 -9.28 -14.95
N GLY A 35 -0.12 -10.05 -15.21
CA GLY A 35 -0.10 -11.52 -15.16
C GLY A 35 -0.39 -12.11 -13.78
N ASP A 36 -0.74 -11.27 -12.80
CA ASP A 36 -1.01 -11.72 -11.45
C ASP A 36 -2.22 -12.66 -11.36
N ARG A 37 -2.12 -13.58 -10.41
CA ARG A 37 -3.20 -14.50 -10.05
C ARG A 37 -3.76 -14.10 -8.70
N ILE A 38 -4.99 -13.62 -8.69
CA ILE A 38 -5.63 -13.06 -7.51
C ILE A 38 -6.54 -14.13 -6.90
N ALA A 39 -6.26 -14.54 -5.67
CA ALA A 39 -7.11 -15.44 -4.91
C ALA A 39 -7.97 -14.64 -3.92
N ILE A 40 -9.29 -14.65 -4.10
CA ILE A 40 -10.25 -14.08 -3.15
C ILE A 40 -10.69 -15.20 -2.20
N VAL A 41 -10.26 -15.11 -0.96
CA VAL A 41 -10.44 -16.14 0.07
C VAL A 41 -11.33 -15.61 1.18
N GLY A 42 -12.30 -16.41 1.65
CA GLY A 42 -13.12 -16.04 2.80
C GLY A 42 -14.17 -17.08 3.16
N ASP A 43 -15.16 -16.65 3.92
CA ASP A 43 -16.17 -17.52 4.51
C ASP A 43 -17.41 -17.68 3.59
N SER A 44 -18.58 -17.88 4.21
CA SER A 44 -19.87 -18.01 3.54
C SER A 44 -20.25 -16.78 2.71
N ILE A 45 -19.70 -15.59 3.02
CA ILE A 45 -19.93 -14.38 2.21
C ILE A 45 -19.21 -14.50 0.88
N THR A 46 -17.94 -14.93 0.91
CA THR A 46 -17.18 -15.20 -0.31
C THR A 46 -17.82 -16.32 -1.11
N GLU A 47 -18.29 -17.39 -0.46
CA GLU A 47 -18.93 -18.53 -1.13
C GLU A 47 -20.10 -18.13 -2.05
N GLN A 48 -20.87 -17.10 -1.69
CA GLN A 48 -22.00 -16.57 -2.46
C GLN A 48 -21.60 -15.83 -3.75
N LYS A 49 -20.32 -15.46 -3.90
CA LYS A 49 -19.71 -14.86 -5.10
C LYS A 49 -20.16 -13.45 -5.51
N LEU A 50 -21.01 -12.78 -4.72
CA LEU A 50 -21.58 -11.49 -5.14
C LEU A 50 -20.51 -10.41 -5.30
N TYR A 51 -19.74 -10.14 -4.25
CA TYR A 51 -18.75 -9.05 -4.30
C TYR A 51 -17.49 -9.45 -5.09
N SER A 52 -17.09 -10.71 -5.07
CA SER A 52 -15.94 -11.22 -5.82
C SER A 52 -16.16 -11.12 -7.33
N ASN A 53 -17.36 -11.41 -7.83
CA ASN A 53 -17.70 -11.20 -9.24
C ASN A 53 -17.60 -9.72 -9.64
N PHE A 54 -17.97 -8.79 -8.76
CA PHE A 54 -17.82 -7.36 -9.03
C PHE A 54 -16.35 -6.93 -9.07
N ILE A 55 -15.52 -7.48 -8.17
CA ILE A 55 -14.07 -7.24 -8.19
C ILE A 55 -13.47 -7.76 -9.51
N GLU A 56 -13.77 -9.01 -9.88
CA GLU A 56 -13.27 -9.59 -11.14
C GLU A 56 -13.74 -8.76 -12.35
N THR A 57 -15.02 -8.41 -12.40
CA THR A 57 -15.58 -7.59 -13.48
C THR A 57 -14.86 -6.25 -13.59
N TYR A 58 -14.62 -5.57 -12.46
CA TYR A 58 -13.90 -4.31 -12.44
C TYR A 58 -12.47 -4.47 -12.98
N LEU A 59 -11.74 -5.49 -12.53
CA LEU A 59 -10.36 -5.73 -12.96
C LEU A 59 -10.27 -6.05 -14.46
N LEU A 60 -11.18 -6.89 -14.96
CA LEU A 60 -11.23 -7.25 -16.38
C LEU A 60 -11.69 -6.09 -17.27
N ALA A 61 -12.65 -5.28 -16.81
CA ALA A 61 -13.23 -4.19 -17.61
C ALA A 61 -12.39 -2.91 -17.56
N CYS A 62 -11.90 -2.53 -16.39
CA CYS A 62 -11.25 -1.23 -16.16
C CYS A 62 -9.72 -1.31 -16.20
N THR A 63 -9.13 -2.49 -15.99
CA THR A 63 -7.67 -2.68 -16.01
C THR A 63 -7.23 -3.86 -16.88
N PRO A 64 -7.71 -4.00 -18.13
CA PRO A 64 -7.41 -5.16 -18.98
C PRO A 64 -5.92 -5.32 -19.28
N GLN A 65 -5.13 -4.24 -19.22
CA GLN A 65 -3.67 -4.26 -19.43
C GLN A 65 -2.91 -5.10 -18.41
N TRP A 66 -3.50 -5.38 -17.24
CA TRP A 66 -2.90 -6.20 -16.20
C TRP A 66 -3.03 -7.70 -16.45
N ASP A 67 -3.88 -8.16 -17.38
CA ASP A 67 -3.97 -9.59 -17.77
C ASP A 67 -4.04 -10.54 -16.56
N VAL A 68 -4.88 -10.19 -15.59
CA VAL A 68 -5.00 -10.91 -14.31
C VAL A 68 -5.97 -12.08 -14.41
N GLN A 69 -5.76 -13.10 -13.57
CA GLN A 69 -6.70 -14.21 -13.39
C GLN A 69 -7.21 -14.24 -11.95
N VAL A 70 -8.53 -14.25 -11.77
CA VAL A 70 -9.17 -14.25 -10.45
C VAL A 70 -9.68 -15.65 -10.11
N PHE A 71 -9.38 -16.10 -8.90
CA PHE A 71 -9.83 -17.36 -8.33
C PHE A 71 -10.54 -17.07 -7.02
N GLN A 72 -11.57 -17.86 -6.70
CA GLN A 72 -12.37 -17.64 -5.51
C GLN A 72 -12.49 -18.90 -4.66
N PHE A 73 -12.22 -18.75 -3.37
CA PHE A 73 -12.23 -19.81 -2.37
C PHE A 73 -13.07 -19.38 -1.16
N GLY A 74 -14.37 -19.66 -1.21
CA GLY A 74 -15.29 -19.39 -0.11
C GLY A 74 -15.77 -20.69 0.54
N TRP A 75 -15.94 -20.69 1.86
CA TRP A 75 -16.52 -21.82 2.60
C TRP A 75 -17.38 -21.37 3.77
N ALA A 76 -18.52 -22.04 3.99
CA ALA A 76 -19.26 -21.88 5.22
C ALA A 76 -18.45 -22.39 6.44
N PRO A 77 -18.50 -21.70 7.59
CA PRO A 77 -17.98 -22.25 8.83
C PRO A 77 -18.64 -23.59 9.15
N VAL A 78 -17.83 -24.60 9.48
CA VAL A 78 -18.34 -25.89 9.92
C VAL A 78 -18.83 -25.71 11.37
N SER A 79 -20.13 -25.86 11.60
CA SER A 79 -20.68 -25.89 12.97
C SER A 79 -20.66 -27.33 13.49
N ASN A 80 -20.10 -27.52 14.69
CA ASN A 80 -20.09 -28.78 15.45
C ASN A 80 -21.20 -28.76 16.50
#